data_AF-A0A9P6AKE7-F1
#
_entry.id   AF-A0A9P6AKE7-F1
#
_cell.length_a   1.000
_cell.length_b   1.000
_cell.length_c   1.000
_cell.angle_alpha   90.00
_cell.angle_beta   90.00
_cell.angle_gamma   90.00
#
_symmetry.space_group_name_H-M   'P 1'
#
loop_
_entity.id
_entity.type
_entity.pdbx_description
1 polymer ?
#
loop_
_entity_poly.entity_id
_entity_poly.type
_entity_poly.pdbx_seq_one_letter_code
_entity_poly.pdbx_strand_id
1 'polypeptide(L)'
;MPYPPKEITGLLCVTGLYAESHGIVANNFYDPVSNSSFHYSDPTIHYNSSWWGGTPIWETVSKAGLISANLMWPGPIKTRNGISPTYFVPWKDHVPLQEKHDKIMEWIDLPFDVRPQLILEVDEFAASIHASLRERHLENIVDVIFVSDHGMADTSNTRLIYLDDVMGTDHVAEIEHEDGWPSVGLRMSPRANTTEVFGSLALFGTCNVRSPAMHVYTAETMPERYHLSARNNERIAPIYINHGYDNDEPSMHAAFVADGPFTTLLKRRRRARSSFLLRSLPVWMRRRIAPRWIRDADVDTLRRRGEPQIIEGFENVEVYGLIVKLLGIEPRFAAATNGTVGFWERLSYKAEIPFLSGSSKTTSKNVQKDSGHRSILRRFDAAEICLNITQSFIEPRQHNQHVLQKTCQRATDTVGSVYDSSHIRHNIRTIIKKGRAGVEVEPRPADEKRTEGLVTRDTTQPRLGDDTASDHN
;
A
#
# COMPACT_ATOMS: atom_id res chain seq x y z
N MET A 1 1.67 -3.57 -1.66
CA MET A 1 0.42 -2.81 -1.91
C MET A 1 0.47 -2.25 -3.33
N PRO A 2 -0.68 -2.00 -4.00
CA PRO A 2 -0.70 -1.36 -5.30
C PRO A 2 -0.43 0.13 -5.13
N TYR A 3 0.10 0.76 -6.17
CA TYR A 3 0.40 2.19 -6.18
C TYR A 3 -0.72 2.96 -6.92
N PRO A 4 -1.10 4.18 -6.48
CA PRO A 4 -0.63 4.87 -5.28
C PRO A 4 -1.30 4.32 -4.00
N PRO A 5 -0.63 4.37 -2.83
CA PRO A 5 -1.23 4.01 -1.54
C PRO A 5 -2.22 5.10 -1.12
N LYS A 6 -3.49 4.95 -1.56
CA LYS A 6 -4.61 5.85 -1.29
C LYS A 6 -5.80 5.03 -0.81
N GLU A 7 -6.68 5.63 -0.02
CA GLU A 7 -7.82 4.95 0.60
C GLU A 7 -8.64 4.14 -0.42
N ILE A 8 -9.13 4.82 -1.47
CA ILE A 8 -10.01 4.16 -2.45
C ILE A 8 -9.27 3.11 -3.29
N THR A 9 -7.98 3.29 -3.58
CA THR A 9 -7.20 2.36 -4.40
C THR A 9 -6.82 1.11 -3.60
N GLY A 10 -6.53 1.27 -2.30
CA GLY A 10 -6.25 0.17 -1.38
C GLY A 10 -7.48 -0.72 -1.14
N LEU A 11 -8.65 -0.10 -0.91
CA LEU A 11 -9.92 -0.80 -0.69
C LEU A 11 -10.45 -1.54 -1.93
N LEU A 12 -9.90 -1.28 -3.11
CA LEU A 12 -10.23 -1.99 -4.34
C LEU A 12 -9.50 -3.33 -4.52
N CYS A 13 -8.84 -3.83 -3.48
CA CYS A 13 -8.34 -5.21 -3.40
C CYS A 13 -9.44 -6.27 -3.69
N VAL A 14 -10.71 -5.90 -3.47
CA VAL A 14 -11.91 -6.72 -3.79
C VAL A 14 -12.22 -6.83 -5.28
N THR A 15 -11.42 -6.23 -6.16
CA THR A 15 -11.47 -6.46 -7.62
C THR A 15 -10.32 -7.36 -8.09
N GLY A 16 -9.23 -7.44 -7.32
CA GLY A 16 -8.00 -8.11 -7.72
C GLY A 16 -7.26 -7.41 -8.86
N LEU A 17 -7.58 -6.15 -9.17
CA LEU A 17 -6.99 -5.39 -10.27
C LEU A 17 -6.08 -4.28 -9.76
N TYR A 18 -5.13 -3.85 -10.59
CA TYR A 18 -4.38 -2.62 -10.38
C TYR A 18 -5.21 -1.37 -10.71
N ALA A 19 -4.80 -0.22 -10.18
CA ALA A 19 -5.44 1.08 -10.37
C ALA A 19 -5.66 1.42 -11.85
N GLU A 20 -4.65 1.21 -12.68
CA GLU A 20 -4.74 1.45 -14.13
C GLU A 20 -5.79 0.54 -14.82
N SER A 21 -6.11 -0.61 -14.24
CA SER A 21 -7.05 -1.59 -14.82
C SER A 21 -8.50 -1.39 -14.33
N HIS A 22 -8.72 -1.18 -13.03
CA HIS A 22 -10.07 -0.92 -12.51
C HIS A 22 -10.50 0.56 -12.68
N GLY A 23 -9.57 1.45 -13.01
CA GLY A 23 -9.86 2.81 -13.45
C GLY A 23 -10.11 3.84 -12.35
N ILE A 24 -9.91 3.48 -11.09
CA ILE A 24 -9.91 4.42 -9.97
C ILE A 24 -8.44 4.63 -9.60
N VAL A 25 -7.89 5.78 -9.97
CA VAL A 25 -6.43 6.01 -9.96
C VAL A 25 -5.96 6.91 -8.81
N ALA A 26 -6.89 7.62 -8.18
CA ALA A 26 -6.69 8.40 -6.96
C ALA A 26 -8.07 8.68 -6.31
N ASN A 27 -8.08 9.34 -5.14
CA ASN A 27 -9.33 9.79 -4.50
C ASN A 27 -10.04 10.88 -5.33
N ASN A 28 -9.27 11.72 -6.04
CA ASN A 28 -9.76 12.76 -6.93
C ASN A 28 -8.94 12.72 -8.22
N PHE A 29 -9.58 12.66 -9.39
CA PHE A 29 -8.89 12.69 -10.68
C PHE A 29 -9.80 13.12 -11.82
N TYR A 30 -9.22 13.65 -12.89
CA TYR A 30 -9.92 14.02 -14.11
C TYR A 30 -9.87 12.92 -15.18
N ASP A 31 -11.00 12.67 -15.84
CA ASP A 31 -11.12 11.77 -17.01
C ASP A 31 -11.28 12.59 -18.29
N PRO A 32 -10.26 12.64 -19.17
CA PRO A 32 -10.29 13.44 -20.38
C PRO A 32 -11.27 12.93 -21.44
N VAL A 33 -11.66 11.65 -21.40
CA VAL A 33 -12.61 11.07 -22.37
C VAL A 33 -14.02 11.56 -22.08
N SER A 34 -14.38 11.55 -20.80
CA SER A 34 -15.71 12.00 -20.35
C SER A 34 -15.78 13.49 -20.04
N ASN A 35 -14.64 14.19 -20.04
CA ASN A 35 -14.50 15.59 -19.64
C ASN A 35 -15.19 15.86 -18.29
N SER A 36 -14.88 15.01 -17.31
CA SER A 36 -15.50 15.02 -15.98
C SER A 36 -14.47 14.66 -14.92
N SER A 37 -14.70 15.11 -13.69
CA SER A 37 -13.84 14.79 -12.55
C SER A 37 -14.52 13.79 -11.61
N PHE A 38 -13.73 12.83 -11.15
CA PHE A 38 -14.10 11.92 -10.08
C PHE A 38 -13.76 12.57 -8.73
N HIS A 39 -14.70 12.51 -7.79
CA HIS A 39 -14.50 12.91 -6.41
C HIS A 39 -15.01 11.82 -5.48
N TYR A 40 -14.12 11.22 -4.71
CA TYR A 40 -14.48 10.13 -3.78
C TYR A 40 -15.50 10.58 -2.74
N SER A 41 -15.41 11.81 -2.25
CA SER A 41 -16.31 12.35 -1.23
C SER A 41 -17.70 12.74 -1.75
N ASP A 42 -17.95 12.69 -3.07
CA ASP A 42 -19.23 13.08 -3.67
C ASP A 42 -20.07 11.84 -4.07
N PRO A 43 -21.16 11.52 -3.33
CA PRO A 43 -22.02 10.37 -3.63
C PRO A 43 -22.69 10.43 -5.01
N THR A 44 -22.90 11.61 -5.57
CA THR A 44 -23.49 11.75 -6.91
C THR A 44 -22.53 11.31 -8.01
N ILE A 45 -21.23 11.34 -7.72
CA ILE A 45 -20.15 10.98 -8.63
C ILE A 45 -19.67 9.55 -8.34
N HIS A 46 -19.28 9.26 -7.09
CA HIS A 46 -18.62 8.00 -6.78
C HIS A 46 -19.53 6.78 -6.93
N TYR A 47 -20.86 6.91 -6.87
CA TYR A 47 -21.75 5.75 -7.12
C TYR A 47 -21.99 5.46 -8.60
N ASN A 48 -21.58 6.34 -9.51
CA ASN A 48 -21.78 6.14 -10.93
C ASN A 48 -20.84 5.05 -11.47
N SER A 49 -21.42 3.99 -12.03
CA SER A 49 -20.71 2.81 -12.53
C SER A 49 -19.79 3.08 -13.74
N SER A 50 -19.94 4.22 -14.42
CA SER A 50 -19.00 4.64 -15.48
C SER A 50 -17.58 4.86 -14.96
N TRP A 51 -17.41 5.15 -13.67
CA TRP A 51 -16.08 5.29 -13.06
C TRP A 51 -15.42 3.95 -12.76
N TRP A 52 -16.19 2.90 -12.54
CA TRP A 52 -15.67 1.64 -12.02
C TRP A 52 -15.51 0.61 -13.13
N GLY A 53 -14.26 0.32 -13.48
CA GLY A 53 -13.88 -0.82 -14.32
C GLY A 53 -13.82 -2.12 -13.54
N GLY A 54 -13.51 -3.21 -14.24
CA GLY A 54 -13.39 -4.53 -13.63
C GLY A 54 -14.71 -5.13 -13.14
N THR A 55 -14.60 -6.16 -12.30
CA THR A 55 -15.74 -6.83 -11.68
C THR A 55 -15.49 -6.88 -10.17
N PRO A 56 -16.22 -6.10 -9.35
CA PRO A 56 -16.07 -6.17 -7.91
C PRO A 56 -16.58 -7.51 -7.38
N ILE A 57 -16.05 -7.95 -6.23
CA ILE A 57 -16.32 -9.28 -5.68
C ILE A 57 -17.81 -9.57 -5.50
N TRP A 58 -18.63 -8.60 -5.10
CA TRP A 58 -20.07 -8.81 -4.92
C TRP A 58 -20.78 -9.15 -6.22
N GLU A 59 -20.31 -8.66 -7.37
CA GLU A 59 -20.83 -9.08 -8.66
C GLU A 59 -20.49 -10.55 -8.96
N THR A 60 -19.27 -10.98 -8.65
CA THR A 60 -18.85 -12.38 -8.75
C THR A 60 -19.67 -13.28 -7.84
N VAL A 61 -19.91 -12.86 -6.59
CA VAL A 61 -20.76 -13.58 -5.62
C VAL A 61 -22.19 -13.72 -6.15
N SER A 62 -22.80 -12.64 -6.63
CA SER A 62 -24.15 -12.67 -7.21
C SER A 62 -24.23 -13.56 -8.47
N LYS A 63 -23.22 -13.52 -9.35
CA LYS A 63 -23.12 -14.41 -10.53
C LYS A 63 -23.02 -15.89 -10.16
N ALA A 64 -22.43 -16.20 -9.01
CA ALA A 64 -22.35 -17.56 -8.46
C ALA A 64 -23.62 -18.00 -7.72
N GLY A 65 -24.65 -17.14 -7.65
CA GLY A 65 -25.92 -17.43 -6.95
C GLY A 65 -25.83 -17.31 -5.43
N LEU A 66 -24.80 -16.61 -4.92
CA LEU A 66 -24.59 -16.35 -3.50
C LEU A 66 -25.07 -14.94 -3.13
N ILE A 67 -25.37 -14.74 -1.85
CA ILE A 67 -25.87 -13.49 -1.26
C ILE A 67 -24.69 -12.67 -0.74
N SER A 68 -24.64 -11.41 -1.11
CA SER A 68 -23.62 -10.46 -0.62
C SER A 68 -24.26 -9.27 0.08
N ALA A 69 -23.58 -8.78 1.10
CA ALA A 69 -23.91 -7.55 1.80
C ALA A 69 -22.70 -6.59 1.76
N ASN A 70 -22.95 -5.35 1.36
CA ASN A 70 -21.96 -4.28 1.37
C ASN A 70 -22.43 -3.21 2.38
N LEU A 71 -21.65 -3.02 3.44
CA LEU A 71 -21.81 -1.98 4.43
C LEU A 71 -20.73 -0.92 4.21
N MET A 72 -21.07 0.10 3.42
CA MET A 72 -20.21 1.27 3.17
C MET A 72 -18.88 0.99 2.46
N TRP A 73 -18.64 -0.23 1.97
CA TRP A 73 -17.45 -0.54 1.16
C TRP A 73 -17.50 0.22 -0.16
N PRO A 74 -16.42 0.92 -0.57
CA PRO A 74 -16.40 1.73 -1.79
C PRO A 74 -16.73 0.95 -3.06
N GLY A 75 -17.55 1.55 -3.91
CA GLY A 75 -17.91 0.99 -5.21
C GLY A 75 -19.25 1.49 -5.71
N PRO A 76 -19.63 1.13 -6.93
CA PRO A 76 -20.91 1.51 -7.48
C PRO A 76 -22.04 0.72 -6.80
N ILE A 77 -23.18 1.37 -6.55
CA ILE A 77 -24.40 0.70 -6.04
C ILE A 77 -24.83 -0.42 -7.00
N LYS A 78 -24.71 -0.14 -8.30
CA LYS A 78 -25.05 -1.06 -9.38
C LYS A 78 -23.91 -1.06 -10.39
N THR A 79 -23.31 -2.21 -10.66
CA THR A 79 -22.18 -2.31 -11.58
C THR A 79 -22.60 -2.03 -13.02
N ARG A 80 -21.62 -1.93 -13.93
CA ARG A 80 -21.88 -1.75 -15.37
C ARG A 80 -22.71 -2.88 -15.98
N ASN A 81 -22.64 -4.08 -15.40
CA ASN A 81 -23.44 -5.24 -15.80
C ASN A 81 -24.83 -5.26 -15.13
N GLY A 82 -25.18 -4.21 -14.40
CA GLY A 82 -26.48 -4.06 -13.76
C GLY A 82 -26.65 -4.85 -12.47
N ILE A 83 -25.56 -5.31 -11.84
CA ILE A 83 -25.59 -6.15 -10.64
C ILE A 83 -25.32 -5.29 -9.40
N SER A 84 -26.08 -5.53 -8.34
CA SER A 84 -25.89 -4.91 -7.03
C SER A 84 -25.63 -6.00 -5.99
N PRO A 85 -24.96 -5.69 -4.87
CA PRO A 85 -25.00 -6.59 -3.72
C PRO A 85 -26.44 -6.75 -3.25
N THR A 86 -26.78 -7.91 -2.67
CA THR A 86 -28.15 -8.21 -2.22
C THR A 86 -28.59 -7.24 -1.13
N TYR A 87 -27.67 -6.93 -0.21
CA TYR A 87 -27.85 -5.88 0.79
C TYR A 87 -26.82 -4.79 0.57
N PHE A 88 -27.27 -3.54 0.64
CA PHE A 88 -26.42 -2.38 0.44
C PHE A 88 -26.76 -1.31 1.47
N VAL A 89 -25.75 -0.83 2.18
CA VAL A 89 -25.84 0.36 3.01
C VAL A 89 -24.90 1.41 2.42
N PRO A 90 -25.42 2.57 1.97
CA PRO A 90 -24.59 3.63 1.43
C PRO A 90 -23.67 4.19 2.51
N TRP A 91 -22.54 4.75 2.06
CA TRP A 91 -21.63 5.48 2.90
C TRP A 91 -22.37 6.65 3.57
N LYS A 92 -22.08 6.82 4.86
CA LYS A 92 -22.56 7.93 5.67
C LYS A 92 -21.42 8.35 6.57
N ASP A 93 -21.22 9.65 6.66
CA ASP A 93 -20.20 10.21 7.52
C ASP A 93 -20.56 10.02 9.00
N HIS A 94 -19.53 9.87 9.84
CA HIS A 94 -19.64 9.82 11.31
C HIS A 94 -20.64 8.79 11.88
N VAL A 95 -20.78 7.63 11.24
CA VAL A 95 -21.60 6.53 11.76
C VAL A 95 -20.90 5.89 12.96
N PRO A 96 -21.57 5.75 14.12
CA PRO A 96 -20.97 5.07 15.26
C PRO A 96 -20.59 3.63 14.92
N LEU A 97 -19.40 3.19 15.35
CA LEU A 97 -18.91 1.83 15.09
C LEU A 97 -19.88 0.75 15.60
N GLN A 98 -20.56 1.01 16.73
CA GLN A 98 -21.58 0.09 17.25
C GLN A 98 -22.75 -0.11 16.28
N GLU A 99 -23.17 0.92 15.53
CA GLU A 99 -24.24 0.79 14.54
C GLU A 99 -23.79 -0.09 13.36
N LYS A 100 -22.53 0.03 12.93
CA LYS A 100 -21.94 -0.83 11.91
C LYS A 100 -21.87 -2.28 12.39
N HIS A 101 -21.34 -2.50 13.59
CA HIS A 101 -21.27 -3.80 14.26
C HIS A 101 -22.65 -4.47 14.36
N ASP A 102 -23.64 -3.74 14.89
CA ASP A 102 -25.01 -4.25 15.05
C ASP A 102 -25.61 -4.66 13.71
N LYS A 103 -25.30 -3.90 12.64
CA LYS A 103 -25.76 -4.22 11.29
C LYS A 103 -25.13 -5.50 10.73
N ILE A 104 -23.84 -5.72 10.98
CA ILE A 104 -23.17 -6.98 10.61
C ILE A 104 -23.83 -8.15 11.34
N MET A 105 -24.08 -8.02 12.65
CA MET A 105 -24.69 -9.07 13.45
C MET A 105 -26.14 -9.35 13.04
N GLU A 106 -26.91 -8.31 12.70
CA GLU A 106 -28.26 -8.44 12.12
C GLU A 106 -28.23 -9.34 10.87
N TRP A 107 -27.28 -9.10 9.96
CA TRP A 107 -27.13 -9.93 8.76
C TRP A 107 -26.67 -11.36 9.06
N ILE A 108 -25.76 -11.54 10.02
CA ILE A 108 -25.29 -12.87 10.45
C ILE A 108 -26.43 -13.69 11.06
N ASP A 109 -27.39 -13.04 11.72
CA ASP A 109 -28.50 -13.71 12.41
C ASP A 109 -29.70 -14.01 11.49
N LEU A 110 -29.69 -13.52 10.23
CA LEU A 110 -30.74 -13.81 9.25
C LEU A 110 -30.94 -15.31 8.99
N PRO A 111 -32.14 -15.75 8.58
CA PRO A 111 -32.38 -17.13 8.15
C PRO A 111 -31.42 -17.58 7.02
N PHE A 112 -31.04 -18.86 7.01
CA PHE A 112 -29.99 -19.41 6.14
C PHE A 112 -30.19 -19.10 4.64
N ASP A 113 -31.43 -19.10 4.17
CA ASP A 113 -31.82 -18.88 2.78
C ASP A 113 -31.68 -17.42 2.32
N VAL A 114 -31.65 -16.46 3.25
CA VAL A 114 -31.48 -15.03 2.96
C VAL A 114 -30.21 -14.44 3.58
N ARG A 115 -29.46 -15.23 4.34
CA ARG A 115 -28.23 -14.82 5.02
C ARG A 115 -27.09 -14.59 4.01
N PRO A 116 -26.39 -13.45 4.04
CA PRO A 116 -25.21 -13.22 3.22
C PRO A 116 -24.10 -14.22 3.49
N GLN A 117 -23.48 -14.74 2.42
CA GLN A 117 -22.22 -15.51 2.52
C GLN A 117 -20.99 -14.59 2.44
N LEU A 118 -21.14 -13.39 1.87
CA LEU A 118 -20.10 -12.35 1.88
C LEU A 118 -20.65 -11.10 2.55
N ILE A 119 -19.92 -10.59 3.55
CA ILE A 119 -20.14 -9.28 4.14
C ILE A 119 -18.85 -8.47 3.93
N LEU A 120 -18.99 -7.29 3.32
CA LEU A 120 -17.91 -6.30 3.18
C LEU A 120 -18.27 -5.10 4.04
N GLU A 121 -17.29 -4.60 4.78
CA GLU A 121 -17.48 -3.45 5.67
C GLU A 121 -16.17 -2.68 5.89
N VAL A 122 -16.28 -1.39 6.19
CA VAL A 122 -15.16 -0.49 6.49
C VAL A 122 -15.31 0.12 7.87
N ASP A 123 -14.19 0.16 8.60
CA ASP A 123 -14.01 0.63 9.98
C ASP A 123 -14.81 -0.14 11.03
N GLU A 124 -14.21 -1.23 11.53
CA GLU A 124 -14.76 -2.03 12.61
C GLU A 124 -13.67 -2.51 13.58
N PHE A 125 -14.03 -2.62 14.86
CA PHE A 125 -13.12 -3.18 15.86
C PHE A 125 -13.10 -4.70 15.78
N ALA A 126 -11.94 -5.25 15.38
CA ALA A 126 -11.73 -6.68 15.25
C ALA A 126 -12.13 -7.48 16.52
N ALA A 127 -11.87 -6.91 17.70
CA ALA A 127 -12.23 -7.53 18.97
C ALA A 127 -13.75 -7.71 19.13
N SER A 128 -14.55 -6.72 18.71
CA SER A 128 -16.01 -6.72 18.82
C SER A 128 -16.62 -7.78 17.92
N ILE A 129 -16.17 -7.89 16.67
CA ILE A 129 -16.59 -8.94 15.75
C ILE A 129 -16.27 -10.33 16.31
N HIS A 130 -15.03 -10.54 16.76
CA HIS A 130 -14.65 -11.84 17.33
C HIS A 130 -15.44 -12.21 18.59
N ALA A 131 -15.75 -11.25 19.45
CA ALA A 131 -16.56 -11.48 20.64
C ALA A 131 -17.98 -11.93 20.26
N SER A 132 -18.62 -11.22 19.34
CA SER A 132 -20.01 -11.51 18.92
C SER A 132 -20.13 -12.80 18.09
N LEU A 133 -19.12 -13.13 17.28
CA LEU A 133 -19.05 -14.43 16.61
C LEU A 133 -18.91 -15.58 17.60
N ARG A 134 -18.08 -15.41 18.65
CA ARG A 134 -17.90 -16.43 19.70
C ARG A 134 -19.16 -16.64 20.52
N GLU A 135 -19.88 -15.57 20.84
CA GLU A 135 -21.17 -15.64 21.52
C GLU A 135 -22.21 -16.45 20.73
N ARG A 136 -22.13 -16.39 19.39
CA ARG A 136 -22.98 -17.16 18.47
C ARG A 136 -22.44 -18.55 18.12
N HIS A 137 -21.30 -18.95 18.68
CA HIS A 137 -20.59 -20.20 18.35
C HIS A 137 -20.21 -20.31 16.86
N LEU A 138 -19.90 -19.18 16.21
CA LEU A 138 -19.58 -19.09 14.79
C LEU A 138 -18.07 -19.03 14.50
N GLU A 139 -17.21 -19.06 15.52
CA GLU A 139 -15.76 -18.90 15.38
C GLU A 139 -15.07 -20.01 14.58
N ASN A 140 -15.75 -21.15 14.38
CA ASN A 140 -15.26 -22.28 13.57
C ASN A 140 -16.05 -22.44 12.25
N ILE A 141 -16.82 -21.43 11.87
CA ILE A 141 -17.68 -21.44 10.67
C ILE A 141 -17.39 -20.22 9.80
N VAL A 142 -17.19 -19.06 10.42
CA VAL A 142 -16.93 -17.79 9.72
C VAL A 142 -15.43 -17.57 9.57
N ASP A 143 -14.98 -17.29 8.35
CA ASP A 143 -13.67 -16.73 8.08
C ASP A 143 -13.76 -15.20 8.11
N VAL A 144 -12.90 -14.56 8.88
CA VAL A 144 -12.81 -13.09 9.00
C VAL A 144 -11.46 -12.64 8.45
N ILE A 145 -11.48 -11.65 7.56
CA ILE A 145 -10.29 -11.06 6.97
C ILE A 145 -10.30 -9.56 7.26
N PHE A 146 -9.35 -9.11 8.05
CA PHE A 146 -9.04 -7.70 8.24
C PHE A 146 -7.93 -7.29 7.27
N VAL A 147 -8.21 -6.25 6.52
CA VAL A 147 -7.24 -5.62 5.61
C VAL A 147 -7.16 -4.15 5.95
N SER A 148 -5.99 -3.57 5.71
CA SER A 148 -5.82 -2.12 5.60
C SER A 148 -5.59 -1.78 4.14
N ASP A 149 -6.03 -0.60 3.74
CA ASP A 149 -5.83 0.02 2.43
C ASP A 149 -4.37 0.41 2.17
N HIS A 150 -3.74 1.10 3.12
CA HIS A 150 -2.33 1.49 3.09
C HIS A 150 -1.77 1.69 4.51
N GLY A 151 -0.45 1.89 4.61
CA GLY A 151 0.17 2.32 5.85
C GLY A 151 0.11 3.84 6.05
N MET A 152 0.82 4.37 7.04
CA MET A 152 0.83 5.79 7.40
C MET A 152 2.26 6.30 7.55
N ALA A 153 2.50 7.55 7.19
CA ALA A 153 3.76 8.24 7.40
C ALA A 153 3.56 9.64 7.99
N ASP A 154 4.51 10.08 8.81
CA ASP A 154 4.47 11.39 9.46
C ASP A 154 4.60 12.53 8.45
N THR A 155 3.82 13.60 8.68
CA THR A 155 3.85 14.83 7.89
C THR A 155 4.44 16.02 8.66
N SER A 156 4.94 17.02 7.92
CA SER A 156 5.66 18.18 8.43
C SER A 156 5.66 19.31 7.41
N ASN A 157 5.24 20.50 7.87
CA ASN A 157 5.25 21.72 7.07
C ASN A 157 6.65 22.08 6.56
N THR A 158 7.72 21.57 7.19
CA THR A 158 9.11 21.80 6.75
C THR A 158 9.50 21.01 5.50
N ARG A 159 8.72 19.99 5.13
CA ARG A 159 8.93 19.13 3.96
C ARG A 159 7.93 19.42 2.83
N LEU A 160 7.10 20.46 2.98
CA LEU A 160 6.22 20.96 1.91
C LEU A 160 7.02 21.48 0.72
N ILE A 161 6.53 21.18 -0.48
CA ILE A 161 7.09 21.67 -1.74
C ILE A 161 6.04 22.54 -2.41
N TYR A 162 6.36 23.82 -2.63
CA TYR A 162 5.47 24.69 -3.37
C TYR A 162 5.78 24.62 -4.87
N LEU A 163 4.79 24.30 -5.69
CA LEU A 163 4.98 24.14 -7.14
C LEU A 163 5.44 25.45 -7.80
N ASP A 164 4.93 26.60 -7.35
CA ASP A 164 5.31 27.93 -7.84
C ASP A 164 6.80 28.25 -7.59
N ASP A 165 7.40 27.73 -6.51
CA ASP A 165 8.83 27.85 -6.26
C ASP A 165 9.68 26.98 -7.21
N VAL A 166 9.09 25.94 -7.80
CA VAL A 166 9.78 24.96 -8.65
C VAL A 166 9.64 25.31 -10.14
N MET A 167 8.41 25.49 -10.62
CA MET A 167 8.10 25.73 -12.03
C MET A 167 7.69 27.17 -12.32
N GLY A 168 7.58 28.03 -11.31
CA GLY A 168 7.15 29.43 -11.49
C GLY A 168 5.63 29.58 -11.54
N THR A 169 5.16 30.79 -11.22
CA THR A 169 3.72 31.12 -11.16
C THR A 169 3.03 31.01 -12.53
N ASP A 170 3.74 31.33 -13.61
CA ASP A 170 3.19 31.29 -14.97
C ASP A 170 2.79 29.86 -15.35
N HIS A 171 3.68 28.88 -15.10
CA HIS A 171 3.37 27.48 -15.35
C HIS A 171 2.34 26.92 -14.37
N VAL A 172 2.31 27.38 -13.11
CA VAL A 172 1.24 26.98 -12.18
C VAL A 172 -0.13 27.44 -12.67
N ALA A 173 -0.22 28.65 -13.24
CA ALA A 173 -1.45 29.17 -13.84
C ALA A 173 -1.88 28.40 -15.10
N GLU A 174 -0.99 27.60 -15.70
CA GLU A 174 -1.27 26.75 -16.85
C GLU A 174 -1.75 25.34 -16.45
N ILE A 175 -1.86 25.00 -15.16
CA ILE A 175 -2.42 23.72 -14.71
C ILE A 175 -3.94 23.74 -14.93
N GLU A 176 -4.45 22.81 -15.74
CA GLU A 176 -5.90 22.64 -15.96
C GLU A 176 -6.50 21.68 -14.94
N HIS A 177 -5.79 20.60 -14.60
CA HIS A 177 -6.23 19.62 -13.61
C HIS A 177 -5.06 19.13 -12.75
N GLU A 178 -5.37 18.96 -11.47
CA GLU A 178 -4.52 18.36 -10.45
C GLU A 178 -5.22 17.11 -9.92
N ASP A 179 -4.55 15.97 -9.99
CA ASP A 179 -5.09 14.66 -9.62
C ASP A 179 -4.39 14.17 -8.35
N GLY A 180 -5.16 13.79 -7.33
CA GLY A 180 -4.65 13.17 -6.10
C GLY A 180 -3.86 14.09 -5.17
N TRP A 181 -3.63 13.58 -3.96
CA TRP A 181 -2.74 14.13 -2.93
C TRP A 181 -2.35 12.97 -2.00
N PRO A 182 -1.10 12.86 -1.50
CA PRO A 182 -0.06 13.85 -1.65
C PRO A 182 0.76 13.59 -2.94
N SER A 183 0.79 12.37 -3.48
CA SER A 183 1.28 12.13 -4.86
C SER A 183 0.34 12.77 -5.88
N VAL A 184 0.89 13.63 -6.74
CA VAL A 184 0.12 14.53 -7.61
C VAL A 184 0.30 14.18 -9.08
N GLY A 185 -0.81 14.05 -9.80
CA GLY A 185 -0.84 14.08 -11.26
C GLY A 185 -1.13 15.50 -11.77
N LEU A 186 -0.38 15.96 -12.77
CA LEU A 186 -0.56 17.28 -13.38
C LEU A 186 -0.98 17.15 -14.85
N ARG A 187 -2.07 17.84 -15.19
CA ARG A 187 -2.48 18.08 -16.58
C ARG A 187 -2.36 19.55 -16.89
N MET A 188 -1.38 19.86 -17.72
CA MET A 188 -1.11 21.22 -18.17
C MET A 188 -2.00 21.56 -19.36
N SER A 189 -2.29 22.85 -19.53
CA SER A 189 -2.98 23.35 -20.71
C SER A 189 -2.24 23.00 -22.01
N PRO A 190 -2.94 22.78 -23.13
CA PRO A 190 -2.29 22.50 -24.43
C PRO A 190 -1.30 23.58 -24.91
N ARG A 191 -1.36 24.79 -24.33
CA ARG A 191 -0.43 25.90 -24.63
C ARG A 191 0.84 25.87 -23.78
N ALA A 192 0.84 25.12 -22.69
CA ALA A 192 1.95 25.05 -21.76
C ALA A 192 3.15 24.34 -22.38
N ASN A 193 4.34 24.80 -22.02
CA ASN A 193 5.58 24.10 -22.38
C ASN A 193 5.83 22.93 -21.43
N THR A 194 5.14 21.80 -21.64
CA THR A 194 5.21 20.61 -20.77
C THR A 194 6.62 20.05 -20.62
N THR A 195 7.47 20.23 -21.63
CA THR A 195 8.89 19.83 -21.60
C THR A 195 9.68 20.65 -20.58
N GLU A 196 9.45 21.95 -20.52
CA GLU A 196 10.08 22.84 -19.55
C GLU A 196 9.55 22.65 -18.13
N VAL A 197 8.25 22.40 -18.00
CA VAL A 197 7.61 22.03 -16.72
C VAL A 197 8.22 20.75 -16.17
N PHE A 198 8.23 19.68 -16.97
CA PHE A 198 8.83 18.40 -16.56
C PHE A 198 10.31 18.56 -16.22
N GLY A 199 11.08 19.27 -17.06
CA GLY A 199 12.50 19.52 -16.84
C GLY A 199 12.76 20.25 -15.51
N SER A 200 11.94 21.24 -15.17
CA SER A 200 12.05 21.99 -13.91
C SER A 200 11.74 21.11 -12.69
N LEU A 201 10.65 20.33 -12.75
CA LEU A 201 10.24 19.41 -11.69
C LEU A 201 11.27 18.29 -11.47
N ALA A 202 11.71 17.63 -12.55
CA ALA A 202 12.68 16.53 -12.48
C ALA A 202 14.04 17.00 -11.93
N LEU A 203 14.46 18.20 -12.32
CA LEU A 203 15.70 18.77 -11.82
C LEU A 203 15.60 19.19 -10.35
N PHE A 204 14.46 19.71 -9.92
CA PHE A 204 14.21 19.97 -8.52
C PHE A 204 14.26 18.68 -7.69
N GLY A 205 13.59 17.61 -8.12
CA GLY A 205 13.62 16.31 -7.44
C GLY A 205 15.04 15.74 -7.29
N THR A 206 15.88 15.86 -8.32
CA THR A 206 17.28 15.37 -8.27
C THR A 206 18.22 16.25 -7.43
N CYS A 207 17.94 17.54 -7.30
CA CYS A 207 18.82 18.50 -6.62
C CYS A 207 18.36 18.84 -5.19
N ASN A 208 17.11 18.57 -4.83
CA ASN A 208 16.54 18.99 -3.56
C ASN A 208 16.93 18.04 -2.42
N VAL A 209 17.94 18.46 -1.64
CA VAL A 209 18.41 17.74 -0.45
C VAL A 209 17.33 17.62 0.64
N ARG A 210 16.32 18.51 0.64
CA ARG A 210 15.23 18.48 1.63
C ARG A 210 14.14 17.47 1.29
N SER A 211 14.05 17.03 0.03
CA SER A 211 13.07 16.03 -0.40
C SER A 211 13.71 15.04 -1.39
N PRO A 212 14.66 14.21 -0.94
CA PRO A 212 15.38 13.27 -1.80
C PRO A 212 14.47 12.19 -2.42
N ALA A 213 13.23 12.07 -1.93
CA ALA A 213 12.23 11.12 -2.41
C ALA A 213 11.28 11.70 -3.48
N MET A 214 11.46 12.96 -3.90
CA MET A 214 10.62 13.51 -4.97
C MET A 214 11.07 12.96 -6.33
N HIS A 215 10.19 12.19 -6.96
CA HIS A 215 10.38 11.63 -8.28
C HIS A 215 9.27 12.09 -9.22
N VAL A 216 9.66 12.42 -10.44
CA VAL A 216 8.75 12.92 -11.48
C VAL A 216 8.80 11.96 -12.64
N TYR A 217 7.62 11.52 -13.07
CA TYR A 217 7.44 10.50 -14.07
C TYR A 217 6.56 11.01 -15.20
N THR A 218 6.85 10.52 -16.40
CA THR A 218 5.99 10.57 -17.57
C THR A 218 5.38 9.18 -17.80
N ALA A 219 4.48 9.08 -18.78
CA ALA A 219 3.93 7.82 -19.24
C ALA A 219 5.03 6.79 -19.62
N GLU A 220 6.16 7.27 -20.16
CA GLU A 220 7.33 6.48 -20.60
C GLU A 220 8.21 6.03 -19.45
N THR A 221 8.35 6.87 -18.42
CA THR A 221 9.37 6.73 -17.38
C THR A 221 8.81 6.21 -16.07
N MET A 222 7.48 6.13 -15.95
CA MET A 222 6.82 5.51 -14.82
C MET A 222 7.29 4.05 -14.63
N PRO A 223 7.76 3.67 -13.43
CA PRO A 223 8.17 2.30 -13.15
C PRO A 223 7.04 1.29 -13.41
N GLU A 224 7.33 0.24 -14.19
CA GLU A 224 6.35 -0.81 -14.50
C GLU A 224 5.76 -1.46 -13.25
N ARG A 225 6.54 -1.60 -12.17
CA ARG A 225 6.10 -2.17 -10.89
C ARG A 225 4.93 -1.42 -10.23
N TYR A 226 4.72 -0.15 -10.56
CA TYR A 226 3.60 0.61 -10.00
C TYR A 226 2.27 0.26 -10.64
N HIS A 227 2.26 -0.30 -11.86
CA HIS A 227 1.03 -0.53 -12.61
C HIS A 227 0.12 0.72 -12.63
N LEU A 228 0.75 1.87 -12.86
CA LEU A 228 0.12 3.20 -12.85
C LEU A 228 0.65 4.05 -14.02
N SER A 229 0.45 3.64 -15.26
CA SER A 229 0.91 4.42 -16.43
C SER A 229 -0.23 5.06 -17.22
N ALA A 230 -0.05 6.32 -17.60
CA ALA A 230 -0.92 7.03 -18.54
C ALA A 230 -1.00 6.36 -19.94
N ARG A 231 -0.08 5.44 -20.25
CA ARG A 231 -0.17 4.59 -21.46
C ARG A 231 -1.31 3.56 -21.39
N ASN A 232 -1.61 3.12 -20.18
CA ASN A 232 -2.58 2.05 -19.93
C ASN A 232 -3.94 2.61 -19.52
N ASN A 233 -3.98 3.83 -18.99
CA ASN A 233 -5.21 4.48 -18.57
C ASN A 233 -5.15 6.01 -18.71
N GLU A 234 -6.04 6.58 -19.52
CA GLU A 234 -6.09 8.02 -19.81
C GLU A 234 -6.42 8.88 -18.58
N ARG A 235 -6.98 8.29 -17.52
CA ARG A 235 -7.26 8.96 -16.23
C ARG A 235 -6.00 9.26 -15.42
N ILE A 236 -4.88 8.62 -15.74
CA ILE A 236 -3.60 8.91 -15.10
C ILE A 236 -2.98 10.12 -15.81
N ALA A 237 -2.59 11.14 -15.04
CA ALA A 237 -2.02 12.37 -15.59
C ALA A 237 -0.70 12.11 -16.35
N PRO A 238 -0.40 12.87 -17.42
CA PRO A 238 0.83 12.70 -18.20
C PRO A 238 2.12 13.02 -17.43
N ILE A 239 2.04 13.96 -16.48
CA ILE A 239 3.13 14.28 -15.54
C ILE A 239 2.66 13.80 -14.17
N TYR A 240 3.43 12.93 -13.53
CA TYR A 240 3.10 12.38 -12.24
C TYR A 240 4.25 12.59 -11.25
N ILE A 241 3.94 13.11 -10.09
CA ILE A 241 4.91 13.46 -9.06
C ILE A 241 4.64 12.58 -7.83
N ASN A 242 5.61 11.72 -7.52
CA ASN A 242 5.72 11.05 -6.24
C ASN A 242 6.61 11.91 -5.33
N HIS A 243 6.26 12.09 -4.06
CA HIS A 243 7.05 12.90 -3.12
C HIS A 243 7.24 12.20 -1.76
N GLY A 244 7.57 10.91 -1.80
CA GLY A 244 7.48 9.97 -0.67
C GLY A 244 6.23 9.11 -0.86
N TYR A 245 6.01 8.09 -0.02
CA TYR A 245 4.85 7.20 -0.16
C TYR A 245 4.95 6.20 -1.32
N ASP A 246 6.16 5.79 -1.70
CA ASP A 246 6.37 4.61 -2.55
C ASP A 246 5.75 3.36 -1.87
N ASN A 247 5.07 2.51 -2.63
CA ASN A 247 4.41 1.32 -2.09
C ASN A 247 5.38 0.25 -1.55
N ASP A 248 6.69 0.37 -1.83
CA ASP A 248 7.77 -0.43 -1.24
C ASP A 248 8.33 0.18 0.08
N GLU A 249 7.91 1.40 0.47
CA GLU A 249 8.30 1.96 1.75
C GLU A 249 7.63 1.18 2.90
N PRO A 250 8.36 0.78 3.95
CA PRO A 250 7.79 0.05 5.08
C PRO A 250 6.63 0.78 5.78
N SER A 251 6.63 2.11 5.77
CA SER A 251 5.54 2.94 6.29
C SER A 251 4.26 2.81 5.48
N MET A 252 4.33 2.45 4.20
CA MET A 252 3.18 2.28 3.30
C MET A 252 2.64 0.85 3.24
N HIS A 253 3.34 -0.10 3.85
CA HIS A 253 2.84 -1.46 3.98
C HIS A 253 1.59 -1.48 4.87
N ALA A 254 0.52 -2.10 4.39
CA ALA A 254 -0.70 -2.23 5.16
C ALA A 254 -0.85 -3.63 5.77
N ALA A 255 -1.73 -3.71 6.77
CA ALA A 255 -1.99 -4.93 7.51
C ALA A 255 -2.88 -5.91 6.74
N PHE A 256 -2.60 -7.20 6.92
CA PHE A 256 -3.49 -8.30 6.54
C PHE A 256 -3.54 -9.30 7.70
N VAL A 257 -4.73 -9.51 8.26
CA VAL A 257 -4.96 -10.48 9.33
C VAL A 257 -6.18 -11.31 8.96
N ALA A 258 -6.03 -12.62 8.94
CA ALA A 258 -7.15 -13.53 8.71
C ALA A 258 -7.27 -14.50 9.89
N ASP A 259 -8.50 -14.82 10.26
CA ASP A 259 -8.82 -15.85 11.24
C ASP A 259 -10.06 -16.65 10.80
N GLY A 260 -10.18 -17.88 11.31
CA GLY A 260 -11.28 -18.78 10.96
C GLY A 260 -10.84 -20.15 10.45
N PRO A 261 -11.79 -20.96 9.97
CA PRO A 261 -11.57 -22.34 9.51
C PRO A 261 -10.44 -22.49 8.49
N PHE A 262 -10.33 -21.56 7.54
CA PHE A 262 -9.30 -21.60 6.51
C PHE A 262 -7.88 -21.55 7.10
N THR A 263 -7.66 -20.68 8.09
CA THR A 263 -6.36 -20.58 8.75
C THR A 263 -6.00 -21.85 9.51
N THR A 264 -7.01 -22.55 10.04
CA THR A 264 -6.82 -23.85 10.71
C THR A 264 -6.35 -24.94 9.74
N LEU A 265 -6.85 -24.94 8.50
CA LEU A 265 -6.39 -25.86 7.45
C LEU A 265 -4.95 -25.58 7.04
N LEU A 266 -4.57 -24.30 6.89
CA LEU A 266 -3.18 -23.89 6.66
C LEU A 266 -2.26 -24.36 7.82
N LYS A 267 -2.67 -24.11 9.07
CA LYS A 267 -1.94 -24.50 10.29
C LYS A 267 -1.76 -26.02 10.39
N ARG A 268 -2.80 -26.82 10.09
CA ARG A 268 -2.76 -28.30 10.17
C ARG A 268 -1.82 -28.93 9.14
N ARG A 269 -1.82 -28.43 7.89
CA ARG A 269 -0.94 -28.97 6.83
C ARG A 269 0.54 -28.72 7.11
N ARG A 270 0.90 -27.57 7.71
CA ARG A 270 2.29 -27.27 8.12
C ARG A 270 2.74 -28.14 9.32
N ARG A 271 1.84 -28.41 10.29
CA ARG A 271 2.09 -29.28 11.46
C ARG A 271 2.32 -30.75 11.09
N ALA A 272 1.56 -31.29 10.12
CA ALA A 272 1.73 -32.66 9.67
C ALA A 272 3.16 -32.92 9.15
N ARG A 273 3.75 -31.95 8.45
CA ARG A 273 5.06 -32.10 7.77
C ARG A 273 6.27 -31.87 8.67
N SER A 274 6.23 -30.86 9.55
CA SER A 274 7.27 -30.65 10.58
C SER A 274 7.40 -31.85 11.52
N SER A 275 6.28 -32.55 11.77
CA SER A 275 6.30 -33.77 12.57
C SER A 275 6.81 -35.01 11.81
N PHE A 276 6.55 -35.16 10.50
CA PHE A 276 6.82 -36.41 9.77
C PHE A 276 8.32 -36.68 9.53
N LEU A 277 9.07 -35.69 9.05
CA LEU A 277 10.52 -35.85 8.75
C LEU A 277 11.39 -35.98 10.00
N LEU A 278 10.99 -35.35 11.12
CA LEU A 278 11.67 -35.52 12.39
C LEU A 278 11.21 -36.80 13.09
N ARG A 279 9.93 -37.20 12.99
CA ARG A 279 9.38 -38.38 13.71
C ARG A 279 10.05 -39.70 13.33
N SER A 280 10.53 -39.83 12.11
CA SER A 280 11.25 -41.01 11.60
C SER A 280 12.70 -41.12 12.09
N LEU A 281 13.28 -40.07 12.67
CA LEU A 281 14.65 -40.10 13.17
C LEU A 281 14.72 -40.51 14.66
N PRO A 282 15.71 -41.33 15.05
CA PRO A 282 16.00 -41.64 16.45
C PRO A 282 16.24 -40.38 17.29
N VAL A 283 15.81 -40.40 18.56
CA VAL A 283 15.85 -39.24 19.48
C VAL A 283 17.25 -38.62 19.59
N TRP A 284 18.29 -39.45 19.60
CA TRP A 284 19.69 -39.00 19.66
C TRP A 284 20.13 -38.24 18.41
N MET A 285 19.53 -38.56 17.26
CA MET A 285 19.82 -37.93 15.96
C MET A 285 19.13 -36.57 15.85
N ARG A 286 17.89 -36.45 16.34
CA ARG A 286 17.19 -35.16 16.46
C ARG A 286 17.96 -34.16 17.32
N ARG A 287 18.52 -34.64 18.44
CA ARG A 287 19.32 -33.81 19.35
C ARG A 287 20.63 -33.30 18.74
N ARG A 288 21.11 -33.88 17.63
CA ARG A 288 22.37 -33.51 16.97
C ARG A 288 22.20 -32.62 15.73
N ILE A 289 21.11 -32.78 14.99
CA ILE A 289 20.95 -32.17 13.65
C ILE A 289 19.96 -30.99 13.67
N ALA A 290 19.13 -30.88 14.70
CA ALA A 290 18.16 -29.81 14.79
C ALA A 290 18.84 -28.45 15.16
N PRO A 291 18.50 -27.34 14.47
CA PRO A 291 18.96 -25.99 14.83
C PRO A 291 18.67 -25.67 16.30
N ARG A 292 19.45 -24.74 16.90
CA ARG A 292 19.34 -24.38 18.33
C ARG A 292 17.92 -24.00 18.77
N TRP A 293 17.13 -23.36 17.90
CA TRP A 293 15.72 -23.04 18.15
C TRP A 293 14.78 -24.25 18.22
N ILE A 294 15.16 -25.43 17.72
CA ILE A 294 14.44 -26.71 17.93
C ILE A 294 14.92 -27.43 19.20
N ARG A 295 16.17 -27.19 19.64
CA ARG A 295 16.70 -27.74 20.91
C ARG A 295 16.13 -27.01 22.12
N ASP A 296 15.90 -25.71 21.98
CA ASP A 296 15.28 -24.83 22.98
C ASP A 296 13.74 -24.75 22.82
N ALA A 297 13.19 -25.30 21.74
CA ALA A 297 11.76 -25.58 21.63
C ALA A 297 11.42 -26.71 22.60
N ASP A 298 11.18 -26.33 23.84
CA ASP A 298 10.50 -27.16 24.82
C ASP A 298 9.31 -27.82 24.12
N VAL A 299 9.16 -29.13 24.25
CA VAL A 299 8.16 -29.94 23.53
C VAL A 299 6.73 -29.45 23.86
N ASP A 300 6.59 -28.58 24.86
CA ASP A 300 5.40 -27.83 25.24
C ASP A 300 5.07 -26.60 24.37
N THR A 301 6.02 -25.98 23.66
CA THR A 301 5.73 -24.88 22.71
C THR A 301 4.95 -25.37 21.49
N LEU A 302 5.20 -26.62 21.05
CA LEU A 302 4.49 -27.26 19.93
C LEU A 302 3.03 -27.66 20.26
N ARG A 303 2.62 -27.54 21.53
CA ARG A 303 1.29 -27.89 22.03
C ARG A 303 0.31 -26.72 22.08
N ARG A 304 0.77 -25.48 21.93
CA ARG A 304 -0.09 -24.29 22.04
C ARG A 304 -1.00 -24.18 20.81
N ARG A 305 -2.29 -24.47 21.00
CA ARG A 305 -3.37 -23.90 20.18
C ARG A 305 -3.31 -22.39 20.41
N GLY A 306 -2.82 -21.59 19.45
CA GLY A 306 -2.91 -20.13 19.58
C GLY A 306 -1.82 -19.28 18.95
N GLU A 307 -0.69 -19.82 18.47
CA GLU A 307 0.32 -18.96 17.83
C GLU A 307 -0.11 -18.52 16.41
N PRO A 308 -0.06 -17.22 16.10
CA PRO A 308 -0.41 -16.69 14.79
C PRO A 308 0.60 -17.18 13.74
N GLN A 309 0.10 -17.53 12.55
CA GLN A 309 0.97 -17.89 11.44
C GLN A 309 1.37 -16.62 10.70
N ILE A 310 2.65 -16.30 10.71
CA ILE A 310 3.22 -15.21 9.92
C ILE A 310 3.56 -15.77 8.53
N ILE A 311 3.10 -15.07 7.49
CA ILE A 311 3.44 -15.33 6.07
C ILE A 311 4.28 -14.16 5.54
N GLU A 312 5.00 -14.40 4.45
CA GLU A 312 5.69 -13.33 3.73
C GLU A 312 4.67 -12.33 3.17
N GLY A 313 5.10 -11.06 3.05
CA GLY A 313 4.28 -10.02 2.44
C GLY A 313 3.89 -10.36 1.00
N PHE A 314 2.73 -9.87 0.59
CA PHE A 314 2.17 -10.11 -0.74
C PHE A 314 1.33 -8.92 -1.18
N GLU A 315 1.00 -8.87 -2.47
CA GLU A 315 0.21 -7.78 -3.04
C GLU A 315 -1.28 -7.97 -2.78
N ASN A 316 -2.02 -6.88 -2.50
CA ASN A 316 -3.44 -6.98 -2.15
C ASN A 316 -4.32 -7.48 -3.30
N VAL A 317 -3.84 -7.47 -4.55
CA VAL A 317 -4.54 -8.05 -5.71
C VAL A 317 -4.82 -9.55 -5.52
N GLU A 318 -4.06 -10.22 -4.64
CA GLU A 318 -4.27 -11.61 -4.28
C GLU A 318 -5.50 -11.83 -3.38
N VAL A 319 -6.01 -10.79 -2.71
CA VAL A 319 -7.15 -10.91 -1.77
C VAL A 319 -8.44 -11.36 -2.48
N TYR A 320 -8.69 -10.88 -3.70
CA TYR A 320 -9.84 -11.33 -4.50
C TYR A 320 -9.86 -12.85 -4.67
N GLY A 321 -8.71 -13.43 -5.04
CA GLY A 321 -8.56 -14.87 -5.22
C GLY A 321 -8.77 -15.66 -3.93
N LEU A 322 -8.43 -15.08 -2.78
CA LEU A 322 -8.74 -15.68 -1.47
C LEU A 322 -10.25 -15.74 -1.24
N ILE A 323 -10.96 -14.62 -1.44
CA ILE A 323 -12.41 -14.57 -1.19
C ILE A 323 -13.16 -15.54 -2.09
N VAL A 324 -12.86 -15.57 -3.39
CA VAL A 324 -13.43 -16.52 -4.36
C VAL A 324 -13.24 -17.97 -3.88
N LYS A 325 -12.04 -18.30 -3.39
CA LYS A 325 -11.72 -19.63 -2.86
C LYS A 325 -12.49 -19.96 -1.59
N LEU A 326 -12.56 -19.04 -0.64
CA LEU A 326 -13.26 -19.25 0.64
C LEU A 326 -14.76 -19.48 0.43
N LEU A 327 -15.35 -18.75 -0.52
CA LEU A 327 -16.75 -18.90 -0.90
C LEU A 327 -17.01 -20.15 -1.77
N GLY A 328 -15.98 -20.88 -2.17
CA GLY A 328 -16.11 -22.06 -3.03
C GLY A 328 -16.65 -21.74 -4.43
N ILE A 329 -16.44 -20.51 -4.90
CA ILE A 329 -16.93 -20.06 -6.20
C ILE A 329 -16.14 -20.76 -7.32
N GLU A 330 -16.86 -21.38 -8.26
CA GLU A 330 -16.21 -22.06 -9.38
C GLU A 330 -15.45 -21.06 -10.28
N PRO A 331 -14.29 -21.43 -10.83
CA PRO A 331 -13.47 -20.54 -11.66
C PRO A 331 -14.20 -19.90 -12.85
N ARG A 332 -15.27 -20.53 -13.37
CA ARG A 332 -16.09 -19.98 -14.46
C ARG A 332 -16.85 -18.70 -14.09
N PHE A 333 -17.09 -18.46 -12.80
CA PHE A 333 -17.77 -17.25 -12.31
C PHE A 333 -16.78 -16.18 -11.85
N ALA A 334 -15.53 -16.57 -11.54
CA ALA A 334 -14.48 -15.65 -11.15
C ALA A 334 -14.10 -14.73 -12.33
N ALA A 335 -13.85 -13.45 -12.02
CA ALA A 335 -13.39 -12.49 -13.00
C ALA A 335 -11.90 -12.68 -13.30
N ALA A 336 -11.46 -12.17 -14.45
CA ALA A 336 -10.04 -12.01 -14.74
C ALA A 336 -9.47 -10.91 -13.84
N THR A 337 -8.32 -11.19 -13.21
CA THR A 337 -7.66 -10.30 -12.25
C THR A 337 -6.16 -10.23 -12.51
N ASN A 338 -5.46 -9.32 -11.84
CA ASN A 338 -4.00 -9.25 -11.83
C ASN A 338 -3.38 -10.20 -10.77
N GLY A 339 -4.19 -10.81 -9.91
CA GLY A 339 -3.73 -11.78 -8.92
C GLY A 339 -3.15 -13.04 -9.56
N THR A 340 -2.19 -13.66 -8.86
CA THR A 340 -1.50 -14.84 -9.36
C THR A 340 -2.36 -16.09 -9.21
N VAL A 341 -2.76 -16.70 -10.31
CA VAL A 341 -3.49 -17.97 -10.30
C VAL A 341 -2.75 -19.00 -9.43
N GLY A 342 -3.46 -19.62 -8.48
CA GLY A 342 -2.88 -20.62 -7.59
C GLY A 342 -2.08 -20.06 -6.40
N PHE A 343 -2.09 -18.75 -6.14
CA PHE A 343 -1.29 -18.11 -5.08
C PHE A 343 -1.56 -18.73 -3.70
N TRP A 344 -2.83 -18.84 -3.31
CA TRP A 344 -3.24 -19.37 -2.00
C TRP A 344 -3.09 -20.90 -1.89
N GLU A 345 -3.09 -21.62 -3.01
CA GLU A 345 -2.73 -23.03 -3.10
C GLU A 345 -1.23 -23.19 -2.86
N ARG A 346 -0.42 -22.34 -3.50
CA ARG A 346 1.04 -22.36 -3.35
C ARG A 346 1.51 -21.90 -1.99
N LEU A 347 0.88 -20.92 -1.33
CA LEU A 347 1.22 -20.58 0.06
C LEU A 347 0.99 -21.76 1.01
N SER A 348 0.03 -22.63 0.69
CA SER A 348 -0.16 -23.89 1.41
C SER A 348 0.99 -24.90 1.15
N TYR A 349 1.75 -24.75 0.06
CA TYR A 349 2.85 -25.61 -0.38
C TYR A 349 4.27 -25.01 -0.18
N LYS A 350 4.48 -23.69 -0.32
CA LYS A 350 5.77 -22.96 -0.21
C LYS A 350 6.35 -22.93 1.20
N ALA A 351 5.62 -23.41 2.20
CA ALA A 351 6.23 -23.81 3.48
C ALA A 351 7.19 -25.02 3.34
N GLU A 352 7.30 -25.60 2.14
CA GLU A 352 8.29 -26.56 1.72
C GLU A 352 9.50 -25.84 1.08
N ILE A 353 10.60 -25.78 1.84
CA ILE A 353 12.01 -25.71 1.36
C ILE A 353 12.61 -24.33 1.02
N PRO A 354 13.76 -23.97 1.64
CA PRO A 354 14.90 -23.41 0.94
C PRO A 354 15.99 -24.49 0.81
N PHE A 355 16.20 -24.98 -0.41
CA PHE A 355 17.35 -25.81 -0.74
C PHE A 355 17.87 -25.34 -2.11
N LEU A 356 18.91 -24.51 -2.01
CA LEU A 356 20.00 -24.30 -2.96
C LEU A 356 19.78 -24.88 -4.37
N SER A 357 19.40 -24.02 -5.33
CA SER A 357 19.74 -24.22 -6.73
C SER A 357 21.20 -23.79 -6.95
N GLY A 358 22.13 -24.57 -6.41
CA GLY A 358 23.55 -24.48 -6.76
C GLY A 358 23.79 -25.18 -8.08
N SER A 359 24.05 -24.41 -9.14
CA SER A 359 24.55 -24.94 -10.40
C SER A 359 25.87 -25.68 -10.17
N SER A 360 25.94 -26.90 -10.68
CA SER A 360 27.15 -27.72 -10.71
C SER A 360 28.23 -27.02 -11.54
N LYS A 361 29.26 -26.50 -10.87
CA LYS A 361 30.62 -26.43 -11.41
C LYS A 361 31.58 -27.00 -10.37
N THR A 362 32.06 -28.20 -10.66
CA THR A 362 33.23 -28.80 -10.02
C THR A 362 34.49 -28.05 -10.43
N THR A 363 35.34 -27.67 -9.46
CA THR A 363 36.80 -27.92 -9.48
C THR A 363 37.49 -27.48 -8.18
N SER A 364 37.90 -28.51 -7.42
CA SER A 364 39.14 -28.72 -6.68
C SER A 364 39.82 -27.63 -5.80
N LYS A 365 40.17 -28.07 -4.58
CA LYS A 365 41.30 -27.67 -3.68
C LYS A 365 41.11 -26.30 -2.98
N ASN A 366 41.43 -26.08 -1.71
CA ASN A 366 42.33 -26.73 -0.76
C ASN A 366 41.80 -26.55 0.68
N VAL A 367 42.20 -27.48 1.54
CA VAL A 367 42.03 -27.46 2.99
C VAL A 367 43.03 -26.48 3.61
N GLN A 368 42.58 -25.61 4.51
CA GLN A 368 43.40 -25.20 5.65
C GLN A 368 42.51 -24.88 6.87
N LYS A 369 42.83 -25.56 7.97
CA LYS A 369 42.28 -25.37 9.32
C LYS A 369 42.62 -23.97 9.81
N ASP A 370 41.71 -23.35 10.55
CA ASP A 370 42.13 -22.82 11.85
C ASP A 370 41.01 -22.76 12.90
N SER A 371 41.46 -22.93 14.13
CA SER A 371 40.71 -23.21 15.35
C SER A 371 40.39 -21.95 16.17
N GLY A 372 39.27 -21.95 16.89
CA GLY A 372 38.97 -20.89 17.87
C GLY A 372 37.58 -20.92 18.47
N HIS A 373 37.34 -21.84 19.42
CA HIS A 373 36.21 -21.75 20.35
C HIS A 373 36.52 -20.72 21.46
N ARG A 374 35.66 -19.72 21.65
CA ARG A 374 35.36 -19.16 22.98
C ARG A 374 33.88 -18.80 23.11
N SER A 375 33.23 -19.53 24.00
CA SER A 375 31.89 -19.29 24.51
C SER A 375 31.90 -18.21 25.59
N ILE A 376 31.09 -17.15 25.43
CA ILE A 376 30.57 -16.36 26.55
C ILE A 376 29.05 -16.28 26.38
N LEU A 377 28.35 -16.99 27.25
CA LEU A 377 26.93 -16.82 27.52
C LEU A 377 26.77 -15.58 28.40
N ARG A 378 26.03 -14.56 27.93
CA ARG A 378 25.32 -13.63 28.80
C ARG A 378 23.89 -13.53 28.32
N ARG A 379 22.96 -13.76 29.26
CA ARG A 379 21.52 -13.55 29.12
C ARG A 379 21.30 -12.06 28.90
N PHE A 380 20.44 -11.71 27.96
CA PHE A 380 19.85 -10.37 27.86
C PHE A 380 18.35 -10.51 28.00
N ASP A 381 17.82 -9.90 29.06
CA ASP A 381 16.39 -9.74 29.35
C ASP A 381 15.77 -8.72 28.39
N ALA A 382 14.52 -8.96 28.00
CA ALA A 382 13.77 -8.22 26.99
C ALA A 382 13.41 -6.76 27.34
N ALA A 383 14.05 -6.16 28.36
CA ALA A 383 13.84 -4.77 28.76
C ALA A 383 14.94 -3.80 28.26
N GLU A 384 16.05 -4.29 27.70
CA GLU A 384 17.18 -3.45 27.26
C GLU A 384 17.17 -3.12 25.75
N ILE A 385 16.26 -3.72 24.97
CA ILE A 385 16.09 -3.44 23.53
C ILE A 385 15.29 -2.14 23.30
N CYS A 386 14.50 -1.68 24.26
CA CYS A 386 13.74 -0.43 24.14
C CYS A 386 14.54 0.84 24.49
N LEU A 387 15.78 0.73 24.98
CA LEU A 387 16.64 1.89 25.28
C LEU A 387 17.80 2.10 24.30
N ASN A 388 18.15 1.11 23.47
CA ASN A 388 19.22 1.23 22.47
C ASN A 388 18.76 1.73 21.09
N ILE A 389 17.47 2.01 20.92
CA ILE A 389 16.92 2.64 19.69
C ILE A 389 16.89 4.17 19.81
N THR A 390 17.07 4.73 21.01
CA THR A 390 16.94 6.17 21.27
C THR A 390 18.27 6.94 21.31
N GLN A 391 19.41 6.30 21.07
CA GLN A 391 20.74 6.96 21.05
C GLN A 391 21.49 6.93 19.71
N SER A 392 20.86 6.44 18.64
CA SER A 392 21.43 6.50 17.27
C SER A 392 21.03 7.77 16.50
N PHE A 393 20.31 8.69 17.14
CA PHE A 393 19.77 9.92 16.53
C PHE A 393 20.43 11.19 17.12
N ILE A 394 21.74 11.40 16.90
CA ILE A 394 22.39 12.71 17.09
C ILE A 394 23.45 12.97 16.00
N GLU A 395 23.27 14.09 15.29
CA GLU A 395 24.16 14.86 14.38
C GLU A 395 24.32 14.50 12.88
N PRO A 396 23.99 15.44 11.96
CA PRO A 396 24.52 15.46 10.60
C PRO A 396 25.86 16.21 10.56
N ARG A 397 26.96 15.51 10.22
CA ARG A 397 28.25 16.15 9.90
C ARG A 397 28.19 16.81 8.51
N GLN A 398 28.67 18.04 8.43
CA GLN A 398 28.77 18.96 7.27
C GLN A 398 29.56 18.44 6.03
N HIS A 399 29.78 17.14 5.85
CA HIS A 399 30.82 16.66 4.93
C HIS A 399 30.39 16.21 3.52
N ASN A 400 29.12 16.39 3.11
CA ASN A 400 28.66 15.97 1.78
C ASN A 400 28.22 17.10 0.84
N GLN A 401 28.40 18.38 1.20
CA GLN A 401 28.03 19.50 0.30
C GLN A 401 28.80 19.49 -1.03
N HIS A 402 30.07 19.06 -1.04
CA HIS A 402 30.87 19.04 -2.28
C HIS A 402 30.46 17.92 -3.25
N VAL A 403 30.05 16.76 -2.73
CA VAL A 403 29.56 15.63 -3.55
C VAL A 403 28.19 15.99 -4.15
N LEU A 404 27.29 16.55 -3.34
CA LEU A 404 26.00 17.08 -3.79
C LEU A 404 26.15 18.16 -4.87
N GLN A 405 27.12 19.06 -4.73
CA GLN A 405 27.38 20.11 -5.71
C GLN A 405 27.90 19.55 -7.05
N LYS A 406 28.71 18.48 -7.03
CA LYS A 406 29.15 17.80 -8.27
C LYS A 406 28.04 17.00 -8.92
N THR A 407 27.15 16.38 -8.15
CA THR A 407 25.98 15.66 -8.66
C THR A 407 24.96 16.62 -9.27
N CYS A 408 24.64 17.74 -8.61
CA CYS A 408 23.76 18.79 -9.14
C CYS A 408 24.34 19.43 -10.41
N GLN A 409 25.65 19.68 -10.45
CA GLN A 409 26.31 20.20 -11.65
C GLN A 409 26.24 19.21 -12.82
N ARG A 410 26.51 17.91 -12.58
CA ARG A 410 26.36 16.88 -13.61
C ARG A 410 24.92 16.69 -14.08
N ALA A 411 23.94 16.77 -13.18
CA ALA A 411 22.52 16.74 -13.54
C ALA A 411 22.15 17.96 -14.40
N THR A 412 22.64 19.14 -14.04
CA THR A 412 22.47 20.39 -14.83
C THR A 412 23.09 20.27 -16.22
N ASP A 413 24.29 19.68 -16.33
CA ASP A 413 24.99 19.52 -17.61
C ASP A 413 24.31 18.44 -18.49
N THR A 414 23.73 17.39 -17.88
CA THR A 414 23.01 16.33 -18.60
C THR A 414 21.65 16.82 -19.09
N VAL A 415 20.88 17.50 -18.24
CA VAL A 415 19.57 18.08 -18.63
C VAL A 415 19.74 19.22 -19.64
N GLY A 416 20.78 20.05 -19.48
CA GLY A 416 21.11 21.11 -20.43
C GLY A 416 21.63 20.64 -21.80
N SER A 417 22.02 19.37 -21.93
CA SER A 417 22.37 18.75 -23.22
C SER A 417 21.16 18.22 -24.00
N VAL A 418 20.03 18.03 -23.31
CA VAL A 418 18.79 17.49 -23.88
C VAL A 418 17.73 18.58 -24.07
N TYR A 419 17.74 19.64 -23.25
CA TYR A 419 16.73 20.71 -23.28
C TYR A 419 17.40 22.09 -23.28
N ASP A 420 17.40 22.79 -24.43
CA ASP A 420 18.06 24.09 -24.62
C ASP A 420 17.11 25.26 -24.30
N SER A 421 16.92 25.57 -23.01
CA SER A 421 16.23 26.81 -22.57
C SER A 421 17.11 27.61 -21.61
N SER A 422 17.29 28.90 -21.93
CA SER A 422 17.99 29.87 -21.05
C SER A 422 17.23 30.15 -19.74
N HIS A 423 15.93 29.89 -19.73
CA HIS A 423 15.04 30.09 -18.59
C HIS A 423 15.23 29.00 -17.53
N ILE A 424 15.35 27.74 -17.95
CA ILE A 424 15.72 26.60 -17.10
C ILE A 424 17.04 26.89 -16.36
N ARG A 425 18.06 27.40 -17.06
CA ARG A 425 19.36 27.79 -16.47
C ARG A 425 19.24 28.88 -15.40
N HIS A 426 18.29 29.80 -15.53
CA HIS A 426 18.06 30.86 -14.55
C HIS A 426 17.37 30.30 -13.29
N ASN A 427 16.31 29.52 -13.45
CA ASN A 427 15.57 28.92 -12.34
C ASN A 427 16.47 27.98 -11.51
N ILE A 428 17.36 27.22 -12.17
CA ILE A 428 18.37 26.39 -11.51
C ILE A 428 19.27 27.20 -10.57
N ARG A 429 19.79 28.33 -11.04
CA ARG A 429 20.67 29.19 -10.23
C ARG A 429 19.92 29.78 -9.04
N THR A 430 18.64 30.07 -9.20
CA THR A 430 17.77 30.60 -8.14
C THR A 430 17.44 29.52 -7.09
N ILE A 431 17.08 28.30 -7.51
CA ILE A 431 16.82 27.16 -6.62
C ILE A 431 18.07 26.78 -5.83
N ILE A 432 19.24 26.71 -6.48
CA ILE A 432 20.53 26.45 -5.81
C ILE A 432 20.88 27.56 -4.80
N LYS A 433 20.58 28.82 -5.11
CA LYS A 433 20.80 29.95 -4.18
C LYS A 433 19.83 29.89 -2.98
N LYS A 434 18.55 29.60 -3.20
CA LYS A 434 17.55 29.46 -2.14
C LYS A 434 17.83 28.24 -1.24
N GLY A 435 18.32 27.13 -1.80
CA GLY A 435 18.75 25.96 -1.02
C GLY A 435 20.03 26.18 -0.19
N ARG A 436 20.82 27.21 -0.53
CA ARG A 436 22.06 27.59 0.20
C ARG A 436 21.82 28.61 1.31
N ALA A 437 20.81 29.47 1.17
CA ALA A 437 20.43 30.41 2.21
C ALA A 437 19.45 29.73 3.18
N GLY A 438 19.94 29.25 4.32
CA GLY A 438 19.08 28.93 5.45
C GLY A 438 18.34 30.20 5.87
N VAL A 439 17.07 30.32 5.47
CA VAL A 439 16.20 31.41 5.89
C VAL A 439 15.71 31.08 7.31
N GLU A 440 16.07 31.94 8.27
CA GLU A 440 15.41 32.02 9.57
C GLU A 440 13.90 32.19 9.34
N VAL A 441 13.11 31.21 9.77
CA VAL A 441 11.65 31.29 9.75
C VAL A 441 11.24 31.85 11.10
N GLU A 442 10.67 33.06 11.11
CA GLU A 442 9.99 33.61 12.29
C GLU A 442 8.84 32.67 12.73
N PRO A 443 8.62 32.46 14.04
CA PRO A 443 7.53 31.63 14.50
C PRO A 443 6.19 32.33 14.25
N ARG A 444 5.33 31.72 13.42
CA ARG A 444 3.91 32.10 13.24
C ARG A 444 2.99 31.07 13.93
N PRO A 445 1.76 31.48 14.32
CA PRO A 445 1.07 30.95 15.48
C PRO A 445 0.64 29.49 15.33
N ALA A 446 0.65 28.79 16.46
CA ALA A 446 0.21 27.41 16.60
C ALA A 446 -1.31 27.33 16.35
N ASP A 447 -1.71 26.90 15.15
CA ASP A 447 -2.99 26.23 14.84
C ASP A 447 -3.09 25.75 13.36
N GLU A 448 -1.98 25.57 12.65
CA GLU A 448 -1.99 24.95 11.31
C GLU A 448 -1.74 23.43 11.39
N LYS A 449 -2.70 22.63 10.89
CA LYS A 449 -2.56 21.18 10.70
C LYS A 449 -1.23 20.88 9.98
N ARG A 450 -0.46 19.89 10.48
CA ARG A 450 0.82 19.49 9.87
C ARG A 450 0.53 18.83 8.52
N THR A 451 1.11 19.36 7.45
CA THR A 451 0.90 18.91 6.06
C THR A 451 2.23 18.60 5.41
N GLU A 452 2.26 17.55 4.59
CA GLU A 452 3.39 17.19 3.73
C GLU A 452 2.87 16.84 2.35
N GLY A 453 3.33 17.54 1.32
CA GLY A 453 2.74 17.45 -0.01
C GLY A 453 3.22 18.56 -0.93
N LEU A 454 2.77 18.47 -2.18
CA LEU A 454 2.92 19.53 -3.17
C LEU A 454 1.73 20.50 -3.04
N VAL A 455 2.00 21.81 -3.03
CA VAL A 455 0.96 22.84 -2.83
C VAL A 455 1.19 24.03 -3.76
N THR A 456 0.12 24.70 -4.19
CA THR A 456 0.16 26.01 -4.86
C THR A 456 -0.24 27.11 -3.88
N ARG A 457 0.50 28.24 -3.86
CA ARG A 457 0.30 29.31 -2.85
C ARG A 457 -1.01 30.09 -2.98
N ASP A 458 -1.66 30.08 -4.14
CA ASP A 458 -2.80 30.97 -4.46
C ASP A 458 -4.17 30.26 -4.49
N THR A 459 -4.29 29.12 -3.81
CA THR A 459 -5.60 28.52 -3.58
C THR A 459 -6.31 29.26 -2.44
N THR A 460 -7.12 30.26 -2.81
CA THR A 460 -8.37 30.49 -2.08
C THR A 460 -9.13 29.18 -2.10
N GLN A 461 -9.04 28.43 -0.99
CA GLN A 461 -9.69 27.14 -0.78
C GLN A 461 -11.13 27.11 -1.33
N PRO A 462 -11.48 26.25 -2.29
CA PRO A 462 -12.62 25.40 -2.03
C PRO A 462 -12.19 24.46 -0.90
N ARG A 463 -12.97 24.43 0.18
CA ARG A 463 -12.71 23.66 1.40
C ARG A 463 -12.03 22.34 1.04
N LEU A 464 -10.81 22.15 1.56
CA LEU A 464 -10.23 20.83 1.74
C LEU A 464 -11.34 19.96 2.32
N GLY A 465 -11.86 19.02 1.53
CA GLY A 465 -12.38 17.80 2.13
C GLY A 465 -11.23 17.28 2.98
N ASP A 466 -11.49 17.09 4.26
CA ASP A 466 -10.50 16.69 5.25
C ASP A 466 -9.75 15.43 4.77
N ASP A 467 -8.61 15.62 4.11
CA ASP A 467 -7.56 14.60 3.95
C ASP A 467 -6.73 14.50 5.26
N THR A 468 -7.29 14.94 6.39
CA THR A 468 -6.91 14.34 7.66
C THR A 468 -7.52 12.97 7.65
N ALA A 469 -6.69 11.96 7.37
CA ALA A 469 -6.83 10.65 7.98
C ALA A 469 -7.39 10.88 9.38
N SER A 470 -8.62 10.46 9.59
CA SER A 470 -9.21 10.49 10.90
C SER A 470 -8.26 9.73 11.80
N ASP A 471 -7.74 10.41 12.81
CA ASP A 471 -7.04 9.78 13.93
C ASP A 471 -7.98 8.72 14.50
N HIS A 472 -7.83 7.48 14.04
CA HIS A 472 -8.56 6.31 14.51
C HIS A 472 -7.56 5.42 15.24
N ASN A 473 -7.46 5.68 16.55
CA ASN A 473 -6.84 4.81 17.55
C ASN A 473 -7.66 3.55 17.78
#